data_AF-A0A441YZ48-F1
#
_entry.id   AF-A0A441YZ48-F1
#
_cell.length_a   1.000
_cell.length_b   1.000
_cell.length_c   1.000
_cell.angle_alpha   90.00
_cell.angle_beta   90.00
_cell.angle_gamma   90.00
#
_symmetry.space_group_name_H-M   'P 1'
#
loop_
_entity.id
_entity.type
_entity.pdbx_description
1 polymer ?
#
loop_
_entity_poly.entity_id
_entity_poly.type
_entity_poly.pdbx_seq_one_letter_code
_entity_poly.pdbx_strand_id
1 'polypeptide(L)'
;MRDHELTERPGRGWTPWKEGAGEADIEKIWWAARCLHFAKLNVSCWFDGSDLVGIEHSGYRSAQWCMNQKPADWQPLPAAFRAERAREKQEAIERWRAGVHARNLQRVIALSERRQEARDASEV
;
A
#
# COMPACT_ATOMS: atom_id res chain seq x y z
N MET A 1 -18.88 -13.41 -16.04
CA MET A 1 -17.79 -13.88 -15.18
C MET A 1 -18.41 -14.30 -13.86
N ARG A 2 -18.42 -15.59 -13.57
CA ARG A 2 -19.09 -16.20 -12.41
C ARG A 2 -18.08 -16.38 -11.26
N ASP A 3 -18.56 -16.37 -10.03
CA ASP A 3 -17.72 -16.37 -8.82
C ASP A 3 -16.83 -17.62 -8.66
N HIS A 4 -17.20 -18.75 -9.28
CA HIS A 4 -16.39 -19.99 -9.33
C HIS A 4 -15.42 -20.05 -10.52
N GLU A 5 -15.56 -19.14 -11.49
CA GLU A 5 -14.57 -18.94 -12.57
C GLU A 5 -13.38 -18.10 -12.06
N LEU A 6 -13.53 -17.44 -10.90
CA LEU A 6 -12.50 -16.66 -10.21
C LEU A 6 -11.76 -17.44 -9.11
N THR A 7 -12.11 -18.72 -8.88
CA THR A 7 -11.57 -19.53 -7.77
C THR A 7 -10.42 -20.44 -8.15
N GLU A 8 -10.12 -20.61 -9.44
CA GLU A 8 -8.93 -21.36 -9.81
C GLU A 8 -7.71 -20.48 -9.57
N ARG A 9 -6.88 -20.91 -8.61
CA ARG A 9 -5.51 -20.41 -8.47
C ARG A 9 -4.93 -20.26 -9.87
N PRO A 10 -4.32 -19.11 -10.20
CA PRO A 10 -3.50 -19.03 -11.40
C PRO A 10 -2.57 -20.23 -11.41
N GLY A 11 -2.62 -21.00 -12.51
CA GLY A 11 -2.06 -22.35 -12.56
C GLY A 11 -0.54 -22.38 -12.51
N ARG A 12 0.07 -23.22 -13.35
CA ARG A 12 1.53 -23.31 -13.46
C ARG A 12 2.14 -21.92 -13.72
N GLY A 13 3.21 -21.59 -12.98
CA GLY A 13 3.91 -20.31 -13.11
C GLY A 13 3.55 -19.28 -12.05
N TRP A 14 2.61 -19.56 -11.15
CA TRP A 14 2.25 -18.66 -10.06
C TRP A 14 2.66 -19.21 -8.70
N THR A 15 3.19 -18.33 -7.85
CA THR A 15 3.63 -18.66 -6.50
C THR A 15 2.83 -17.89 -5.47
N PRO A 16 2.42 -18.53 -4.36
CA PRO A 16 1.88 -17.80 -3.22
C PRO A 16 2.90 -16.77 -2.71
N TRP A 17 2.41 -15.66 -2.17
CA TRP A 17 3.29 -14.72 -1.46
C TRP A 17 3.84 -15.39 -0.21
N LYS A 18 5.10 -15.11 0.12
CA LYS A 18 5.74 -15.72 1.30
C LYS A 18 5.13 -15.20 2.60
N GLU A 19 4.91 -13.89 2.74
CA GLU A 19 4.40 -13.25 3.95
C GLU A 19 3.65 -11.95 3.63
N GLY A 20 2.56 -11.67 4.36
CA GLY A 20 1.85 -10.37 4.35
C GLY A 20 1.23 -9.90 3.03
N ALA A 21 0.75 -8.65 3.01
CA ALA A 21 0.23 -8.01 1.80
C ALA A 21 1.33 -7.98 0.73
N GLY A 22 1.09 -8.65 -0.40
CA GLY A 22 2.07 -8.93 -1.45
C GLY A 22 2.70 -7.70 -2.12
N GLU A 23 2.17 -6.51 -1.84
CA GLU A 23 2.66 -5.24 -2.36
C GLU A 23 4.16 -5.02 -2.14
N ALA A 24 4.69 -5.38 -0.96
CA ALA A 24 6.11 -5.19 -0.68
C ALA A 24 7.03 -6.11 -1.49
N ASP A 25 6.55 -7.30 -1.86
CA ASP A 25 7.33 -8.28 -2.62
C ASP A 25 7.15 -8.05 -4.13
N ILE A 26 5.98 -7.58 -4.57
CA ILE A 26 5.74 -7.29 -5.98
C ILE A 26 6.56 -6.12 -6.46
N GLU A 27 6.70 -5.07 -5.65
CA GLU A 27 7.50 -3.90 -6.00
C GLU A 27 8.99 -4.24 -6.16
N LYS A 28 9.49 -5.28 -5.47
CA LYS A 28 10.88 -5.72 -5.59
C LYS A 28 11.12 -6.45 -6.89
N ILE A 29 10.19 -7.31 -7.29
CA ILE A 29 10.32 -8.17 -8.47
C ILE A 29 9.73 -7.45 -9.68
N TRP A 30 8.44 -7.20 -9.69
CA TRP A 30 7.75 -6.51 -10.77
C TRP A 30 7.71 -4.99 -10.51
N TRP A 31 8.88 -4.37 -10.42
CA TRP A 31 9.02 -2.94 -10.07
C TRP A 31 8.34 -1.98 -11.07
N ALA A 32 8.05 -2.43 -12.28
CA ALA A 32 7.31 -1.69 -13.29
C ALA A 32 5.79 -1.86 -13.15
N ALA A 33 5.33 -2.86 -12.40
CA ALA A 33 3.92 -3.18 -12.30
C ALA A 33 3.11 -2.06 -11.62
N ARG A 34 1.85 -1.95 -12.02
CA ARG A 34 0.87 -1.01 -11.46
C ARG A 34 -0.34 -1.74 -10.93
N CYS A 35 -0.78 -1.33 -9.74
CA CYS A 35 -1.94 -1.89 -9.07
C CYS A 35 -3.23 -1.26 -9.59
N LEU A 36 -4.21 -2.10 -9.91
CA LEU A 36 -5.59 -1.73 -10.17
C LEU A 36 -6.48 -2.44 -9.16
N HIS A 37 -7.24 -1.66 -8.39
CA HIS A 37 -8.16 -2.18 -7.38
C HIS A 37 -9.59 -2.24 -7.91
N PHE A 38 -10.21 -3.41 -7.82
CA PHE A 38 -11.59 -3.69 -8.22
C PHE A 38 -12.47 -3.79 -6.97
N ALA A 39 -12.97 -2.64 -6.48
CA ALA A 39 -13.71 -2.54 -5.22
C ALA A 39 -14.91 -3.49 -5.12
N LYS A 40 -15.66 -3.70 -6.21
CA LYS A 40 -16.84 -4.58 -6.23
C LYS A 40 -16.48 -6.05 -5.98
N LEU A 41 -15.27 -6.47 -6.38
CA LEU A 41 -14.76 -7.82 -6.20
C LEU A 41 -13.83 -7.92 -4.98
N ASN A 42 -13.45 -6.78 -4.41
CA ASN A 42 -12.45 -6.64 -3.36
C ASN A 42 -11.12 -7.33 -3.73
N VAL A 43 -10.67 -7.10 -4.97
CA VAL A 43 -9.44 -7.68 -5.52
C VAL A 43 -8.53 -6.57 -6.01
N SER A 44 -7.25 -6.68 -5.69
CA SER A 44 -6.18 -5.87 -6.27
C SER A 44 -5.38 -6.72 -7.25
N CYS A 45 -5.17 -6.20 -8.46
CA CYS A 45 -4.40 -6.86 -9.52
C CYS A 45 -3.22 -5.98 -9.92
N TRP A 46 -2.07 -6.59 -10.19
CA TRP A 46 -0.88 -5.88 -10.65
C TRP A 46 -0.54 -6.26 -12.08
N PHE A 47 -0.31 -5.24 -12.90
CA PHE A 47 0.01 -5.39 -14.31
C PHE A 47 1.38 -4.78 -14.62
N ASP A 48 2.28 -5.56 -15.20
CA ASP A 48 3.50 -5.06 -15.83
C ASP A 48 3.24 -4.92 -17.34
N GLY A 49 3.03 -3.68 -17.79
CA GLY A 49 2.50 -3.44 -19.13
C GLY A 49 1.11 -4.07 -19.31
N SER A 50 1.01 -5.07 -20.19
CA SER A 50 -0.24 -5.82 -20.44
C SER A 50 -0.33 -7.14 -19.66
N ASP A 51 0.73 -7.53 -18.95
CA ASP A 51 0.82 -8.83 -18.31
C ASP A 51 0.36 -8.75 -16.85
N LEU A 52 -0.58 -9.62 -16.48
CA LEU A 52 -1.02 -9.79 -15.09
C LEU A 52 0.06 -10.56 -14.32
N VAL A 53 0.62 -9.93 -13.28
CA VAL A 53 1.78 -10.45 -12.54
C VAL A 53 1.52 -10.64 -11.04
N GLY A 54 0.41 -10.10 -10.52
CA GLY A 54 0.03 -10.26 -9.12
C GLY A 54 -1.46 -10.14 -8.90
N ILE A 55 -1.98 -10.91 -7.94
CA ILE A 55 -3.37 -10.86 -7.50
C ILE A 55 -3.40 -10.94 -5.98
N GLU A 56 -4.18 -10.06 -5.37
CA GLU A 56 -4.51 -10.06 -3.96
C GLU A 56 -6.03 -9.97 -3.79
N HIS A 57 -6.62 -11.01 -3.21
CA HIS A 57 -8.01 -10.96 -2.74
C HIS A 57 -8.04 -10.42 -1.31
N SER A 58 -8.71 -9.29 -1.10
CA SER A 58 -8.99 -8.73 0.22
C SER A 58 -10.37 -9.23 0.70
N GLY A 59 -10.56 -9.50 2.00
CA GLY A 59 -11.89 -9.77 2.58
C GLY A 59 -12.20 -11.22 3.00
N TYR A 60 -13.43 -11.69 2.75
CA TYR A 60 -14.07 -12.88 3.36
C TYR A 60 -13.47 -14.24 2.97
N ARG A 61 -12.76 -14.30 1.84
CA ARG A 61 -12.09 -15.53 1.40
C ARG A 61 -10.74 -15.64 2.11
N SER A 62 -10.27 -16.87 2.35
CA SER A 62 -8.89 -17.06 2.77
C SER A 62 -7.99 -16.34 1.77
N ALA A 63 -7.06 -15.55 2.29
CA ALA A 63 -6.03 -14.83 1.57
C ALA A 63 -5.47 -15.67 0.41
N GLN A 64 -6.02 -15.51 -0.79
CA GLN A 64 -5.48 -16.11 -2.00
C GLN A 64 -4.60 -15.05 -2.61
N TRP A 65 -3.35 -15.10 -2.21
CA TRP A 65 -2.36 -14.18 -2.66
C TRP A 65 -1.47 -14.96 -3.62
N CYS A 66 -1.27 -14.47 -4.84
CA CYS A 66 -0.26 -15.06 -5.73
C CYS A 66 0.41 -14.01 -6.62
N MET A 67 1.63 -14.34 -7.01
CA MET A 67 2.46 -13.57 -7.93
C MET A 67 2.96 -14.51 -9.02
N ASN A 68 3.06 -14.01 -10.24
CA ASN A 68 3.73 -14.72 -11.31
C ASN A 68 5.21 -14.91 -10.94
N GLN A 69 5.77 -16.06 -11.30
CA GLN A 69 7.18 -16.34 -11.11
C GLN A 69 8.02 -15.29 -11.81
N LYS A 70 9.07 -14.89 -11.11
CA LYS A 70 10.07 -14.01 -11.67
C LYS A 70 10.62 -14.59 -12.99
N PRO A 71 10.61 -13.85 -14.10
CA PRO A 71 11.21 -14.29 -15.35
C PRO A 71 12.70 -14.61 -15.17
N ALA A 72 13.22 -15.51 -16.00
CA ALA A 72 14.62 -15.94 -15.92
C ALA A 72 15.59 -14.79 -16.24
N ASP A 73 15.19 -13.88 -17.13
CA ASP A 73 15.90 -12.69 -17.60
C ASP A 73 15.58 -11.43 -16.78
N TRP A 74 14.88 -11.58 -15.65
CA TRP A 74 14.52 -10.46 -14.80
C TRP A 74 15.75 -9.66 -14.35
N GLN A 75 15.63 -8.34 -14.46
CA GLN A 75 16.62 -7.39 -13.94
C GLN A 75 16.04 -6.57 -12.80
N PRO A 76 16.82 -6.33 -11.73
CA PRO A 76 16.40 -5.43 -10.66
C PRO A 76 16.23 -4.02 -11.18
N LEU A 77 15.42 -3.22 -10.47
CA LEU A 77 15.31 -1.79 -10.74
C LEU A 77 16.72 -1.15 -10.77
N PRO A 78 17.09 -0.42 -11.84
CA PRO A 78 18.41 0.19 -11.92
C PRO A 78 18.68 1.11 -10.72
N ALA A 79 19.95 1.18 -10.31
CA ALA A 79 20.34 1.83 -9.05
C ALA A 79 19.90 3.30 -8.97
N ALA A 80 19.97 4.04 -10.09
CA ALA A 80 19.52 5.43 -10.17
C ALA A 80 18.03 5.58 -9.80
N PHE A 81 17.16 4.74 -10.39
CA PHE A 81 15.73 4.76 -10.10
C PHE A 81 15.41 4.21 -8.70
N ARG A 82 16.20 3.27 -8.17
CA ARG A 82 16.05 2.83 -6.77
C ARG A 82 16.28 3.98 -5.80
N ALA A 83 17.33 4.78 -6.01
CA ALA A 83 17.64 5.92 -5.17
C ALA A 83 16.55 7.00 -5.23
N GLU A 84 16.04 7.29 -6.43
CA GLU A 84 14.95 8.24 -6.63
C GLU A 84 13.65 7.79 -5.95
N ARG A 85 13.23 6.53 -6.14
CA ARG A 85 12.04 5.99 -5.46
C ARG A 85 12.20 5.97 -3.93
N ALA A 86 13.40 5.69 -3.43
CA ALA A 86 13.67 5.75 -2.00
C ALA A 86 13.52 7.17 -1.45
N ARG A 87 14.01 8.17 -2.20
CA ARG A 87 13.84 9.60 -1.87
C ARG A 87 12.36 10.00 -1.84
N GLU A 88 11.58 9.65 -2.86
CA GLU A 88 10.15 9.94 -2.92
C GLU A 88 9.37 9.33 -1.74
N LYS A 89 9.65 8.07 -1.40
CA LYS A 89 9.05 7.40 -0.23
C LYS A 89 9.41 8.12 1.06
N GLN A 90 10.67 8.53 1.22
CA GLN A 90 11.13 9.26 2.40
C GLN A 90 10.45 10.63 2.52
N GLU A 91 10.38 11.40 1.43
CA GLU A 91 9.70 12.70 1.39
C GLU A 91 8.19 12.57 1.70
N ALA A 92 7.53 11.51 1.22
CA ALA A 92 6.13 11.25 1.53
C ALA A 92 5.91 10.97 3.03
N ILE A 93 6.80 10.18 3.64
CA ILE A 93 6.78 9.91 5.08
C ILE A 93 7.02 11.21 5.87
N GLU A 94 7.97 12.04 5.44
CA GLU A 94 8.26 13.32 6.09
C GLU A 94 7.09 14.29 5.99
N ARG A 95 6.47 14.41 4.81
CA ARG A 95 5.22 15.19 4.63
C ARG A 95 4.11 14.70 5.55
N TRP A 96 3.92 13.39 5.66
CA TRP A 96 2.93 12.81 6.55
C TRP A 96 3.24 13.13 8.03
N ARG A 97 4.49 12.95 8.45
CA ARG A 97 4.96 13.25 9.82
C ARG A 97 4.76 14.72 10.17
N ALA A 98 5.13 15.64 9.27
CA ALA A 98 4.92 17.07 9.46
C ALA A 98 3.44 17.42 9.61
N GLY A 99 2.58 16.83 8.76
CA GLY A 99 1.13 17.02 8.86
C GLY A 99 0.53 16.48 10.17
N VAL A 100 0.99 15.31 10.64
CA VAL A 100 0.60 14.76 11.94
C VAL A 100 1.04 15.67 13.08
N HIS A 101 2.28 16.13 13.05
CA HIS A 101 2.83 17.02 14.06
C HIS A 101 2.05 18.34 14.15
N ALA A 102 1.78 18.97 13.01
CA ALA A 102 1.00 20.21 12.95
C ALA A 102 -0.42 20.05 13.55
N ARG A 103 -1.13 18.97 13.21
CA ARG A 103 -2.45 18.68 13.78
C ARG A 103 -2.41 18.45 15.29
N ASN A 104 -1.36 17.79 15.78
CA ASN A 104 -1.20 17.55 17.20
C ASN A 104 -0.90 18.85 17.96
N LEU A 105 -0.05 19.72 17.42
CA LEU A 105 0.21 21.04 17.99
C LEU A 105 -1.07 21.88 18.06
N GLN A 106 -1.85 21.93 16.97
CA GLN A 106 -3.14 22.64 16.97
C GLN A 106 -4.09 22.12 18.06
N ARG A 107 -4.14 20.79 18.27
CA ARG A 107 -4.95 20.21 19.35
C ARG A 107 -4.48 20.64 20.73
N VAL A 108 -3.16 20.67 20.97
CA VAL A 108 -2.60 21.11 22.25
C VAL A 108 -2.91 22.58 22.51
N ILE A 109 -2.73 23.44 21.51
CA ILE A 109 -3.04 24.88 21.60
C ILE A 109 -4.52 25.08 21.93
N ALA A 110 -5.43 24.47 21.16
CA ALA A 110 -6.86 24.58 21.39
C ALA A 110 -7.30 24.06 22.76
N LEU A 111 -6.65 23.00 23.28
CA LEU A 111 -6.90 22.50 24.63
C LEU A 111 -6.40 23.47 25.71
N SER A 112 -5.26 24.12 25.50
CA SER A 112 -4.76 25.13 26.44
C SER A 112 -5.65 26.38 26.47
N GLU A 113 -6.11 26.85 25.31
CA GLU A 113 -7.03 27.99 25.20
C GLU A 113 -8.34 27.71 25.94
N ARG A 114 -8.97 26.55 25.70
CA ARG A 114 -10.18 26.12 26.44
C ARG A 114 -9.98 26.04 27.95
N ARG A 115 -8.80 25.61 28.40
CA ARG A 115 -8.50 25.56 29.84
C ARG A 115 -8.32 26.95 30.43
N GLN A 116 -7.75 27.88 29.68
CA GLN A 116 -7.59 29.26 30.11
C GLN A 116 -8.95 29.95 30.21
N GLU A 117 -9.78 29.84 29.15
CA GLU A 117 -11.16 30.35 29.15
C GLU A 117 -11.98 29.84 30.34
N ALA A 118 -11.87 28.54 30.66
CA ALA A 118 -12.58 27.95 31.80
C ALA A 118 -12.07 28.47 33.16
N ARG A 119 -10.77 28.80 33.29
CA ARG A 119 -10.21 29.40 34.50
C ARG A 119 -10.67 30.84 34.65
N ASP A 120 -10.56 31.63 33.59
CA ASP A 120 -10.94 33.04 33.59
C ASP A 120 -12.45 33.20 33.90
N ALA A 121 -13.29 32.28 33.41
CA ALA A 121 -14.71 32.25 33.72
C ALA A 121 -15.05 31.81 35.16
N SER A 122 -14.10 31.19 35.88
CA SER A 122 -14.27 30.76 37.28
C SER A 122 -13.78 31.79 38.30
N GLU A 123 -13.04 32.81 37.85
CA GLU A 123 -12.54 33.91 38.68
C GLU A 123 -13.46 35.16 38.66
N VAL A 124 -14.57 35.10 37.92
CA VAL A 124 -15.66 36.10 37.88
C VAL A 124 -16.86 35.60 38.70
#